data_AF-A0A842VSQ8-F1
#
_entry.id   AF-A0A842VSQ8-F1
#
_cell.length_a   1.000
_cell.length_b   1.000
_cell.length_c   1.000
_cell.angle_alpha   90.00
_cell.angle_beta   90.00
_cell.angle_gamma   90.00
#
_symmetry.space_group_name_H-M   'P 1'
#
loop_
_entity.id
_entity.type
_entity.pdbx_description
1 polymer ?
#
loop_
_entity_poly.entity_id
_entity_poly.type
_entity_poly.pdbx_seq_one_letter_code
_entity_poly.pdbx_strand_id
1 'polypeptide(L)'
;MIFQGLFKILEIYLNQIDLFYKSIDDYLQNKIEHYYLDEFANGKEEFSESLNRILLNLTYSLMELGIEKADIENKFSSLLVEFEGKECEKYQSTMAIYDVIAPFIYEIFLEAILKFLVDVDGSSVMSNLKAKKILPIEFIIELSNLKSFFNREFEKKKNLEKYIQVREKIIKTLRNNTKKIENLEHFTDPRNRLQFFYMVFKIIEFFGIHSLFDFTHIKKYIKNNSSEWLDTVPLVSLKNPDLYYCGVYISRHLEVELEEETEDFIKYFLLDIYDENIDEFEAPIIEATNKVYYFFRTSWMSDLELSEGQIKELLKGSPRFFNETYLRNLETSQLVVILKIYKSLGVYDKIDPQRIRNIEEEIKRRITSNGIKQYRDGFVSSEATFYVLSFDRLIKALKSVEKNNFINSAISRIYRNLEILNFSEETNYDLVSELFYSCETL
;
A
#
# COMPACT_ATOMS: atom_id res chain seq x y z
N MET A 1 1.65 -5.33 -4.96
CA MET A 1 0.21 -5.48 -4.62
C MET A 1 -0.70 -5.52 -5.84
N ILE A 2 -0.62 -4.58 -6.80
CA ILE A 2 -1.58 -4.50 -7.92
C ILE A 2 -1.70 -5.79 -8.78
N PHE A 3 -0.62 -6.58 -8.91
CA PHE A 3 -0.67 -7.80 -9.73
C PHE A 3 -1.33 -9.02 -9.04
N GLN A 4 -1.51 -9.01 -7.72
CA GLN A 4 -1.98 -10.17 -6.95
C GLN A 4 -3.35 -10.67 -7.42
N GLY A 5 -4.28 -9.74 -7.72
CA GLY A 5 -5.58 -10.10 -8.28
C GLY A 5 -5.47 -10.70 -9.68
N LEU A 6 -4.54 -10.21 -10.49
CA LEU A 6 -4.30 -10.72 -11.85
C LEU A 6 -3.64 -12.11 -11.84
N PHE A 7 -2.73 -12.36 -10.90
CA PHE A 7 -2.11 -13.68 -10.74
C PHE A 7 -3.15 -14.75 -10.46
N LYS A 8 -4.05 -14.50 -9.50
CA LYS A 8 -5.18 -15.41 -9.20
C LYS A 8 -6.09 -15.63 -10.40
N ILE A 9 -6.32 -14.59 -11.22
CA ILE A 9 -7.08 -14.75 -12.46
C ILE A 9 -6.33 -15.65 -13.44
N LEU A 10 -5.02 -15.46 -13.62
CA LEU A 10 -4.23 -16.32 -14.50
C LEU A 10 -4.22 -17.78 -14.03
N GLU A 11 -4.05 -18.03 -12.75
CA GLU A 11 -4.12 -19.38 -12.15
C GLU A 11 -5.45 -20.06 -12.41
N ILE A 12 -6.57 -19.32 -12.41
CA ILE A 12 -7.90 -19.87 -12.74
C ILE A 12 -8.03 -20.19 -14.23
N TYR A 13 -7.38 -19.43 -15.11
CA TYR A 13 -7.51 -19.57 -16.56
C TYR A 13 -6.48 -20.54 -17.20
N LEU A 14 -5.37 -20.80 -16.53
CA LEU A 14 -4.25 -21.60 -17.04
C LEU A 14 -4.16 -22.90 -16.24
N ASN A 15 -4.76 -23.98 -16.74
CA ASN A 15 -4.81 -25.26 -16.02
C ASN A 15 -3.43 -25.94 -15.92
N GLN A 16 -2.49 -25.54 -16.78
CA GLN A 16 -1.13 -26.11 -16.83
C GLN A 16 -0.10 -25.20 -16.16
N ILE A 17 -0.54 -24.27 -15.31
CA ILE A 17 0.37 -23.35 -14.61
C ILE A 17 1.35 -24.08 -13.69
N ASP A 18 0.93 -25.19 -13.08
CA ASP A 18 1.79 -26.03 -12.25
C ASP A 18 2.93 -26.68 -13.06
N LEU A 19 2.67 -27.07 -14.31
CA LEU A 19 3.72 -27.59 -15.19
C LEU A 19 4.74 -26.51 -15.55
N PHE A 20 4.26 -25.27 -15.71
CA PHE A 20 5.13 -24.12 -15.96
C PHE A 20 6.00 -23.80 -14.73
N TYR A 21 5.43 -23.78 -13.52
CA TYR A 21 6.20 -23.60 -12.29
C TYR A 21 7.23 -24.68 -12.09
N LYS A 22 6.86 -25.95 -12.28
CA LYS A 22 7.82 -27.05 -12.24
C LYS A 22 8.98 -26.87 -13.23
N SER A 23 8.68 -26.40 -14.44
CA SER A 23 9.72 -26.16 -15.45
C SER A 23 10.66 -25.00 -15.09
N ILE A 24 10.14 -23.97 -14.41
CA ILE A 24 10.94 -22.89 -13.83
C ILE A 24 11.84 -23.44 -12.72
N ASP A 25 11.29 -24.24 -11.81
CA ASP A 25 12.02 -24.83 -10.70
C ASP A 25 13.12 -25.75 -11.17
N ASP A 26 12.81 -26.68 -12.08
CA ASP A 26 13.80 -27.56 -12.69
C ASP A 26 14.94 -26.74 -13.33
N TYR A 27 14.64 -25.62 -13.98
CA TYR A 27 15.65 -24.76 -14.60
C TYR A 27 16.53 -24.02 -13.57
N LEU A 28 15.93 -23.43 -12.54
CA LEU A 28 16.64 -22.59 -11.56
C LEU A 28 17.33 -23.42 -10.47
N GLN A 29 16.72 -24.51 -10.01
CA GLN A 29 17.35 -25.43 -9.06
C GLN A 29 18.60 -26.06 -9.66
N ASN A 30 18.59 -26.49 -10.93
CA ASN A 30 19.80 -26.95 -11.62
C ASN A 30 20.93 -25.90 -11.64
N LYS A 31 20.57 -24.61 -11.72
CA LYS A 31 21.52 -23.49 -11.65
C LYS A 31 22.04 -23.22 -10.24
N ILE A 32 21.31 -23.60 -9.21
CA ILE A 32 21.71 -23.45 -7.80
C ILE A 32 22.50 -24.68 -7.33
N GLU A 33 22.01 -25.90 -7.59
CA GLU A 33 22.64 -27.16 -7.18
C GLU A 33 24.08 -27.29 -7.67
N HIS A 34 24.40 -26.77 -8.86
CA HIS A 34 25.76 -26.76 -9.39
C HIS A 34 26.77 -25.94 -8.56
N TYR A 35 26.31 -25.07 -7.66
CA TYR A 35 27.17 -24.14 -6.91
C TYR A 35 27.23 -24.38 -5.39
N TYR A 36 26.30 -25.14 -4.79
CA TYR A 36 26.10 -25.10 -3.33
C TYR A 36 26.03 -26.45 -2.61
N LEU A 37 26.35 -27.57 -3.27
CA LEU A 37 26.21 -28.92 -2.68
C LEU A 37 27.07 -29.17 -1.41
N ASP A 38 28.13 -28.41 -1.15
CA ASP A 38 29.11 -28.75 -0.09
C ASP A 38 29.34 -27.69 1.03
N GLU A 39 28.91 -26.43 0.91
CA GLU A 39 29.32 -25.37 1.86
C GLU A 39 28.33 -25.17 3.03
N PHE A 40 27.01 -25.22 2.77
CA PHE A 40 25.96 -24.96 3.79
C PHE A 40 25.76 -26.14 4.76
N ALA A 41 25.82 -27.37 4.25
CA ALA A 41 25.66 -28.59 5.05
C ALA A 41 26.78 -28.79 6.09
N ASN A 42 27.93 -28.11 5.91
CA ASN A 42 29.08 -28.17 6.80
C ASN A 42 29.08 -27.09 7.91
N GLY A 43 28.02 -26.27 8.00
CA GLY A 43 27.85 -25.27 9.07
C GLY A 43 28.88 -24.13 9.08
N LYS A 44 29.47 -23.80 7.92
CA LYS A 44 30.55 -22.81 7.80
C LYS A 44 30.10 -21.41 7.36
N GLU A 45 28.87 -21.26 6.87
CA GLU A 45 28.37 -20.01 6.27
C GLU A 45 27.09 -19.56 7.01
N GLU A 46 26.98 -18.26 7.29
CA GLU A 46 25.76 -17.71 7.90
C GLU A 46 24.60 -17.70 6.90
N PHE A 47 23.38 -17.94 7.36
CA PHE A 47 22.17 -17.98 6.51
C PHE A 47 22.02 -16.73 5.63
N SER A 48 22.34 -15.56 6.17
CA SER A 48 22.31 -14.27 5.47
C SER A 48 23.26 -14.22 4.27
N GLU A 49 24.47 -14.76 4.42
CA GLU A 49 25.47 -14.83 3.35
C GLU A 49 25.01 -15.78 2.24
N SER A 50 24.52 -16.97 2.61
CA SER A 50 24.03 -17.95 1.62
C SER A 50 22.78 -17.47 0.91
N LEU A 51 21.83 -16.82 1.61
CA LEU A 51 20.65 -16.20 1.01
C LEU A 51 21.07 -15.13 0.00
N ASN A 52 21.96 -14.22 0.36
CA ASN A 52 22.45 -13.17 -0.54
C ASN A 52 23.13 -13.76 -1.78
N ARG A 53 23.94 -14.82 -1.62
CA ARG A 53 24.59 -15.52 -2.74
C ARG A 53 23.56 -16.18 -3.67
N ILE A 54 22.54 -16.85 -3.12
CA ILE A 54 21.46 -17.46 -3.91
C ILE A 54 20.68 -16.39 -4.68
N LEU A 55 20.29 -15.30 -4.01
CA LEU A 55 19.58 -14.18 -4.63
C LEU A 55 20.39 -13.54 -5.76
N LEU A 56 21.71 -13.40 -5.58
CA LEU A 56 22.62 -12.90 -6.61
C LEU A 56 22.63 -13.82 -7.85
N ASN A 57 22.78 -15.13 -7.65
CA ASN A 57 22.77 -16.11 -8.74
C ASN A 57 21.42 -16.19 -9.47
N LEU A 58 20.32 -16.14 -8.72
CA LEU A 58 18.97 -16.04 -9.28
C LEU A 58 18.82 -14.74 -10.09
N THR A 59 19.33 -13.62 -9.59
CA THR A 59 19.31 -12.34 -10.31
C THR A 59 19.99 -12.46 -11.66
N TYR A 60 21.20 -13.02 -11.73
CA TYR A 60 21.87 -13.25 -13.00
C TYR A 60 21.08 -14.18 -13.92
N SER A 61 20.55 -15.27 -13.39
CA SER A 61 19.77 -16.26 -14.17
C SER A 61 18.49 -15.67 -14.75
N LEU A 62 17.80 -14.80 -14.00
CA LEU A 62 16.60 -14.10 -14.45
C LEU A 62 16.94 -12.99 -15.45
N MET A 63 18.06 -12.28 -15.27
CA MET A 63 18.56 -11.31 -16.24
C MET A 63 18.90 -11.97 -17.58
N GLU A 64 19.48 -13.19 -17.59
CA GLU A 64 19.69 -13.96 -18.83
C GLU A 64 18.38 -14.31 -19.55
N LEU A 65 17.27 -14.40 -18.83
CA LEU A 65 15.94 -14.61 -19.41
C LEU A 65 15.34 -13.31 -19.95
N GLY A 66 16.00 -12.17 -19.77
CA GLY A 66 15.58 -10.85 -20.25
C GLY A 66 14.72 -10.07 -19.25
N ILE A 67 14.72 -10.46 -17.98
CA ILE A 67 14.04 -9.72 -16.91
C ILE A 67 14.94 -8.58 -16.44
N GLU A 68 14.37 -7.38 -16.26
CA GLU A 68 15.14 -6.23 -15.82
C GLU A 68 15.65 -6.40 -14.38
N LYS A 69 16.91 -6.04 -14.15
CA LYS A 69 17.55 -6.12 -12.83
C LYS A 69 16.76 -5.38 -11.74
N ALA A 70 16.25 -4.19 -12.05
CA ALA A 70 15.48 -3.39 -11.10
C ALA A 70 14.15 -4.08 -10.69
N ASP A 71 13.51 -4.83 -11.59
CA ASP A 71 12.28 -5.55 -11.26
C ASP A 71 12.55 -6.72 -10.31
N ILE A 72 13.69 -7.40 -10.50
CA ILE A 72 14.15 -8.50 -9.63
C ILE A 72 14.53 -7.97 -8.25
N GLU A 73 15.37 -6.93 -8.19
CA GLU A 73 15.85 -6.34 -6.94
C GLU A 73 14.68 -5.87 -6.07
N ASN A 74 13.69 -5.18 -6.64
CA ASN A 74 12.52 -4.73 -5.89
C ASN A 74 11.73 -5.90 -5.26
N LYS A 75 11.60 -7.03 -5.96
CA LYS A 75 10.91 -8.24 -5.45
C LYS A 75 11.71 -8.95 -4.37
N PHE A 76 13.03 -9.01 -4.52
CA PHE A 76 13.90 -9.64 -3.52
C PHE A 76 14.12 -8.75 -2.28
N SER A 77 14.09 -7.43 -2.41
CA SER A 77 14.13 -6.53 -1.26
C SER A 77 12.93 -6.75 -0.32
N SER A 78 11.72 -6.96 -0.84
CA SER A 78 10.57 -7.28 0.01
C SER A 78 10.70 -8.62 0.73
N LEU A 79 11.34 -9.60 0.08
CA LEU A 79 11.61 -10.90 0.67
C LEU A 79 12.58 -10.79 1.86
N LEU A 80 13.66 -10.01 1.70
CA LEU A 80 14.68 -9.84 2.76
C LEU A 80 14.09 -9.24 4.04
N VAL A 81 13.18 -8.26 3.91
CA VAL A 81 12.48 -7.66 5.06
C VAL A 81 11.62 -8.69 5.81
N GLU A 82 10.98 -9.64 5.11
CA GLU A 82 10.20 -10.69 5.76
C GLU A 82 11.06 -11.72 6.53
N PHE A 83 12.35 -11.83 6.18
CA PHE A 83 13.28 -12.76 6.81
C PHE A 83 13.99 -12.19 8.04
N GLU A 84 14.20 -10.87 8.11
CA GLU A 84 14.83 -10.22 9.28
C GLU A 84 14.01 -10.41 10.58
N GLY A 85 12.72 -10.79 10.48
CA GLY A 85 11.82 -10.98 11.62
C GLY A 85 11.46 -12.43 11.99
N LYS A 86 11.94 -13.47 11.29
CA LYS A 86 11.56 -14.88 11.56
C LYS A 86 12.79 -15.74 11.89
N GLU A 87 12.64 -16.68 12.82
CA GLU A 87 13.66 -17.65 13.25
C GLU A 87 14.39 -18.32 12.07
N CYS A 88 15.57 -17.81 11.71
CA CYS A 88 16.45 -18.33 10.67
C CYS A 88 16.93 -19.78 10.94
N GLU A 89 16.73 -20.28 12.17
CA GLU A 89 17.14 -21.62 12.61
C GLU A 89 16.40 -22.78 11.93
N LYS A 90 15.32 -22.51 11.17
CA LYS A 90 14.51 -23.54 10.50
C LYS A 90 15.05 -24.01 9.14
N TYR A 91 15.89 -23.23 8.47
CA TYR A 91 16.31 -23.54 7.09
C TYR A 91 17.68 -24.23 7.08
N GLN A 92 17.67 -25.56 6.98
CA GLN A 92 18.88 -26.39 7.05
C GLN A 92 19.49 -26.75 5.70
N SER A 93 18.91 -26.27 4.59
CA SER A 93 19.41 -26.58 3.24
C SER A 93 19.15 -25.47 2.24
N THR A 94 19.98 -25.42 1.20
CA THR A 94 19.80 -24.51 0.05
C THR A 94 18.43 -24.68 -0.63
N MET A 95 17.89 -25.91 -0.66
CA MET A 95 16.56 -26.17 -1.21
C MET A 95 15.46 -25.60 -0.33
N ALA A 96 15.60 -25.70 1.00
CA ALA A 96 14.65 -25.06 1.92
C ALA A 96 14.66 -23.53 1.78
N ILE A 97 15.82 -22.93 1.44
CA ILE A 97 15.90 -21.49 1.11
C ILE A 97 15.20 -21.22 -0.24
N TYR A 98 15.47 -22.02 -1.27
CA TYR A 98 14.84 -21.88 -2.58
C TYR A 98 13.32 -21.96 -2.50
N ASP A 99 12.76 -22.91 -1.74
CA ASP A 99 11.32 -23.10 -1.60
C ASP A 99 10.61 -21.85 -1.06
N VAL A 100 11.30 -21.01 -0.28
CA VAL A 100 10.74 -19.74 0.20
C VAL A 100 10.87 -18.63 -0.86
N ILE A 101 11.90 -18.68 -1.70
CA ILE A 101 12.12 -17.70 -2.78
C ILE A 101 11.21 -18.00 -3.98
N ALA A 102 10.90 -19.28 -4.25
CA ALA A 102 10.19 -19.74 -5.43
C ALA A 102 8.85 -19.01 -5.72
N PRO A 103 7.98 -18.74 -4.73
CA PRO A 103 6.77 -17.96 -4.95
C PRO A 103 7.02 -16.57 -5.58
N PHE A 104 8.08 -15.88 -5.15
CA PHE A 104 8.44 -14.56 -5.68
C PHE A 104 8.98 -14.66 -7.11
N ILE A 105 9.67 -15.75 -7.43
CA ILE A 105 10.11 -16.06 -8.80
C ILE A 105 8.90 -16.29 -9.70
N TYR A 106 7.90 -17.04 -9.23
CA TYR A 106 6.66 -17.26 -9.99
C TYR A 106 5.96 -15.94 -10.29
N GLU A 107 5.85 -15.04 -9.31
CA GLU A 107 5.28 -13.70 -9.54
C GLU A 107 5.99 -12.93 -10.65
N ILE A 108 7.33 -12.96 -10.69
CA ILE A 108 8.12 -12.31 -11.74
C ILE A 108 7.74 -12.85 -13.12
N PHE A 109 7.60 -14.17 -13.26
CA PHE A 109 7.18 -14.78 -14.52
C PHE A 109 5.72 -14.51 -14.87
N LEU A 110 4.81 -14.48 -13.89
CA LEU A 110 3.42 -14.09 -14.13
C LEU A 110 3.30 -12.63 -14.59
N GLU A 111 4.10 -11.70 -14.04
CA GLU A 111 4.18 -10.32 -14.53
C GLU A 111 4.62 -10.27 -15.99
N ALA A 112 5.65 -11.06 -16.36
CA ALA A 112 6.12 -11.16 -17.74
C ALA A 112 5.04 -11.74 -18.70
N ILE A 113 4.26 -12.71 -18.23
CA ILE A 113 3.11 -13.26 -18.99
C ILE A 113 2.04 -12.19 -19.20
N LEU A 114 1.65 -11.46 -18.16
CA LEU A 114 0.64 -10.39 -18.27
C LEU A 114 1.09 -9.32 -19.27
N LYS A 115 2.35 -8.88 -19.16
CA LYS A 115 3.04 -7.99 -20.11
C LYS A 115 2.97 -8.53 -21.55
N PHE A 116 3.24 -9.82 -21.75
CA PHE A 116 3.14 -10.47 -23.06
C PHE A 116 1.70 -10.53 -23.61
N LEU A 117 0.68 -10.73 -22.77
CA LEU A 117 -0.72 -10.81 -23.21
C LEU A 117 -1.21 -9.48 -23.81
N VAL A 118 -0.69 -8.36 -23.33
CA VAL A 118 -1.07 -7.02 -23.79
C VAL A 118 -0.04 -6.36 -24.70
N ASP A 119 0.98 -7.10 -25.13
CA ASP A 119 2.06 -6.62 -26.02
C ASP A 119 2.90 -5.46 -25.44
N VAL A 120 3.09 -5.42 -24.13
CA VAL A 120 4.00 -4.48 -23.44
C VAL A 120 5.24 -5.25 -23.01
N ASP A 121 6.38 -5.09 -23.70
CA ASP A 121 7.72 -5.54 -23.29
C ASP A 121 7.87 -6.98 -22.73
N GLY A 122 6.95 -7.90 -23.03
CA GLY A 122 6.99 -9.30 -22.57
C GLY A 122 7.48 -10.30 -23.62
N SER A 123 7.58 -9.89 -24.89
CA SER A 123 7.87 -10.80 -26.01
C SER A 123 9.30 -11.35 -25.99
N SER A 124 10.27 -10.57 -25.52
CA SER A 124 11.68 -11.00 -25.37
C SER A 124 11.81 -12.10 -24.33
N VAL A 125 11.22 -11.90 -23.15
CA VAL A 125 11.20 -12.89 -22.06
C VAL A 125 10.55 -14.19 -22.51
N MET A 126 9.36 -14.11 -23.14
CA MET A 126 8.67 -15.30 -23.66
C MET A 126 9.48 -16.05 -24.73
N SER A 127 10.21 -15.33 -25.57
CA SER A 127 11.08 -15.94 -26.58
C SER A 127 12.26 -16.67 -25.94
N ASN A 128 12.88 -16.08 -24.91
CA ASN A 128 13.98 -16.68 -24.15
C ASN A 128 13.52 -17.92 -23.39
N LEU A 129 12.35 -17.86 -22.73
CA LEU A 129 11.75 -19.00 -22.04
C LEU A 129 11.50 -20.17 -23.00
N LYS A 130 10.99 -19.88 -24.21
CA LYS A 130 10.81 -20.87 -25.26
C LYS A 130 12.15 -21.46 -25.72
N ALA A 131 13.16 -20.62 -25.95
CA ALA A 131 14.49 -21.05 -26.40
C ALA A 131 15.19 -21.97 -25.38
N LYS A 132 15.01 -21.69 -24.08
CA LYS A 132 15.54 -22.51 -22.98
C LYS A 132 14.64 -23.70 -22.61
N LYS A 133 13.55 -23.96 -23.36
CA LYS A 133 12.59 -25.06 -23.14
C LYS A 133 11.92 -25.03 -21.76
N ILE A 134 11.75 -23.84 -21.18
CA ILE A 134 11.09 -23.63 -19.87
C ILE A 134 9.56 -23.60 -20.02
N LEU A 135 9.05 -23.39 -21.23
CA LEU A 135 7.60 -23.39 -21.51
C LEU A 135 7.13 -24.78 -22.00
N PRO A 136 6.35 -25.53 -21.19
CA PRO A 136 5.68 -26.73 -21.66
C PRO A 136 4.78 -26.46 -22.86
N ILE A 137 4.65 -27.43 -23.77
CA ILE A 137 3.86 -27.27 -25.00
C ILE A 137 2.38 -26.99 -24.66
N GLU A 138 1.87 -27.70 -23.66
CA GLU A 138 0.50 -27.56 -23.17
C GLU A 138 0.24 -26.14 -22.67
N PHE A 139 1.19 -25.58 -21.91
CA PHE A 139 1.12 -24.21 -21.41
C PHE A 139 1.23 -23.17 -22.54
N ILE A 140 2.06 -23.41 -23.56
CA ILE A 140 2.14 -22.55 -24.75
C ILE A 140 0.78 -22.46 -25.47
N ILE A 141 0.07 -23.58 -25.58
CA ILE A 141 -1.25 -23.62 -26.21
C ILE A 141 -2.26 -22.79 -25.40
N GLU A 142 -2.29 -22.94 -24.07
CA GLU A 142 -3.15 -22.15 -23.19
C GLU A 142 -2.86 -20.65 -23.29
N LEU A 143 -1.59 -20.26 -23.23
CA LEU A 143 -1.18 -18.86 -23.40
C LEU A 143 -1.53 -18.30 -24.78
N SER A 144 -1.39 -19.09 -25.84
CA SER A 144 -1.77 -18.68 -27.19
C SER A 144 -3.27 -18.43 -27.30
N ASN A 145 -4.08 -19.31 -26.71
CA ASN A 145 -5.53 -19.15 -26.65
C ASN A 145 -5.92 -17.90 -25.87
N LEU A 146 -5.31 -17.67 -24.70
CA LEU A 146 -5.57 -16.49 -23.87
C LEU A 146 -5.15 -15.20 -24.58
N LYS A 147 -4.00 -15.19 -25.26
CA LYS A 147 -3.56 -14.06 -26.09
C LYS A 147 -4.53 -13.80 -27.24
N SER A 148 -5.02 -14.86 -27.89
CA SER A 148 -6.02 -14.72 -28.96
C SER A 148 -7.34 -14.12 -28.46
N PHE A 149 -7.76 -14.46 -27.23
CA PHE A 149 -8.92 -13.87 -26.58
C PHE A 149 -8.75 -12.37 -26.35
N PHE A 150 -7.63 -11.94 -25.75
CA PHE A 150 -7.34 -10.52 -25.57
C PHE A 150 -7.22 -9.75 -26.89
N ASN A 151 -6.68 -10.36 -27.93
CA ASN A 151 -6.61 -9.75 -29.26
C ASN A 151 -8.00 -9.55 -29.92
N ARG A 152 -8.99 -10.39 -29.57
CA ARG A 152 -10.39 -10.21 -30.02
C ARG A 152 -11.11 -9.15 -29.17
N GLU A 153 -10.82 -9.10 -27.87
CA GLU A 153 -11.43 -8.19 -26.91
C GLU A 153 -10.59 -6.93 -26.68
N PHE A 154 -10.50 -6.07 -27.72
CA PHE A 154 -9.61 -4.91 -27.73
C PHE A 154 -9.73 -3.99 -26.51
N GLU A 155 -10.96 -3.67 -26.07
CA GLU A 155 -11.18 -2.82 -24.90
C GLU A 155 -10.65 -3.46 -23.61
N LYS A 156 -10.82 -4.77 -23.42
CA LYS A 156 -10.28 -5.47 -22.25
C LYS A 156 -8.75 -5.49 -22.27
N LYS A 157 -8.16 -5.72 -23.43
CA LYS A 157 -6.70 -5.67 -23.61
C LYS A 157 -6.15 -4.29 -23.26
N LYS A 158 -6.76 -3.22 -23.78
CA LYS A 158 -6.36 -1.83 -23.51
C LYS A 158 -6.52 -1.44 -22.04
N ASN A 159 -7.58 -1.93 -21.37
CA ASN A 159 -7.78 -1.67 -19.94
C ASN A 159 -6.75 -2.41 -19.09
N LEU A 160 -6.42 -3.67 -19.42
CA LEU A 160 -5.35 -4.42 -18.77
C LEU A 160 -3.99 -3.76 -19.00
N GLU A 161 -3.71 -3.33 -20.24
CA GLU A 161 -2.49 -2.59 -20.59
C GLU A 161 -2.32 -1.35 -19.71
N LYS A 162 -3.37 -0.51 -19.61
CA LYS A 162 -3.35 0.65 -18.72
C LYS A 162 -3.15 0.27 -17.26
N TYR A 163 -3.77 -0.81 -16.79
CA TYR A 163 -3.62 -1.25 -15.40
C TYR A 163 -2.19 -1.66 -15.08
N ILE A 164 -1.57 -2.50 -15.92
CA ILE A 164 -0.20 -2.98 -15.67
C ILE A 164 0.83 -1.85 -15.76
N GLN A 165 0.59 -0.85 -16.62
CA GLN A 165 1.45 0.32 -16.81
C GLN A 165 1.33 1.34 -15.66
N VAL A 166 0.33 1.24 -14.77
CA VAL A 166 0.19 2.16 -13.62
C VAL A 166 1.48 2.20 -12.80
N ARG A 167 2.01 1.01 -12.42
CA ARG A 167 3.23 0.89 -11.62
C ARG A 167 4.41 1.56 -12.33
N GLU A 168 4.62 1.25 -13.60
CA GLU A 168 5.74 1.79 -14.38
C GLU A 168 5.66 3.32 -14.52
N LYS A 169 4.46 3.86 -14.75
CA LYS A 169 4.25 5.31 -14.81
C LYS A 169 4.54 5.99 -13.48
N ILE A 170 4.07 5.44 -12.36
CA ILE A 170 4.33 5.99 -11.03
C ILE A 170 5.82 5.95 -10.72
N ILE A 171 6.46 4.80 -10.90
CA ILE A 171 7.90 4.63 -10.68
C ILE A 171 8.70 5.62 -11.53
N LYS A 172 8.36 5.75 -12.82
CA LYS A 172 9.02 6.70 -13.73
C LYS A 172 8.86 8.15 -13.24
N THR A 173 7.65 8.55 -12.86
CA THR A 173 7.39 9.91 -12.36
C THR A 173 8.18 10.19 -11.08
N LEU A 174 8.21 9.25 -10.13
CA LEU A 174 8.95 9.43 -8.88
C LEU A 174 10.47 9.44 -9.13
N ARG A 175 11.00 8.53 -9.96
CA ARG A 175 12.42 8.51 -10.36
C ARG A 175 12.87 9.81 -11.03
N ASN A 176 12.03 10.38 -11.90
CA ASN A 176 12.33 11.65 -12.55
C ASN A 176 12.36 12.83 -11.57
N ASN A 177 11.79 12.67 -10.37
CA ASN A 177 11.72 13.70 -9.34
C ASN A 177 12.47 13.32 -8.06
N THR A 178 13.30 12.26 -8.07
CA THR A 178 14.01 11.73 -6.90
C THR A 178 14.68 12.83 -6.09
N LYS A 179 15.52 13.67 -6.70
CA LYS A 179 16.22 14.77 -6.00
C LYS A 179 15.27 15.75 -5.30
N LYS A 180 14.08 16.00 -5.86
CA LYS A 180 13.09 16.93 -5.30
C LYS A 180 12.29 16.30 -4.17
N ILE A 181 12.14 14.97 -4.20
CA ILE A 181 11.49 14.19 -3.15
C ILE A 181 12.43 14.03 -1.96
N GLU A 182 13.73 13.78 -2.22
CA GLU A 182 14.76 13.61 -1.20
C GLU A 182 15.16 14.94 -0.56
N ASN A 183 15.29 16.01 -1.37
CA ASN A 183 15.65 17.33 -0.88
C ASN A 183 14.40 18.18 -0.63
N LEU A 184 13.88 18.07 0.60
CA LEU A 184 12.72 18.83 1.05
C LEU A 184 13.07 20.21 1.63
N GLU A 185 14.33 20.65 1.55
CA GLU A 185 14.78 21.94 2.10
C GLU A 185 14.11 23.12 1.39
N HIS A 186 13.61 22.92 0.16
CA HIS A 186 12.82 23.88 -0.60
C HIS A 186 11.46 24.22 0.07
N PHE A 187 10.90 23.33 0.89
CA PHE A 187 9.70 23.63 1.66
C PHE A 187 10.08 24.37 2.94
N THR A 188 9.73 25.64 3.04
CA THR A 188 10.03 26.48 4.21
C THR A 188 9.12 26.20 5.41
N ASP A 189 7.89 25.72 5.18
CA ASP A 189 6.93 25.36 6.23
C ASP A 189 7.07 23.86 6.61
N PRO A 190 7.39 23.53 7.88
CA PRO A 190 7.41 22.17 8.41
C PRO A 190 6.17 21.33 8.06
N ARG A 191 4.98 21.94 8.05
CA ARG A 191 3.72 21.26 7.76
C ARG A 191 3.70 20.73 6.34
N ASN A 192 4.01 21.61 5.41
CA ASN A 192 4.15 21.32 4.00
C ASN A 192 5.21 20.26 3.77
N ARG A 193 6.38 20.40 4.40
CA ARG A 193 7.49 19.47 4.29
C ARG A 193 7.10 18.04 4.68
N LEU A 194 6.48 17.87 5.84
CA LEU A 194 6.27 16.56 6.44
C LEU A 194 5.00 15.86 5.94
N GLN A 195 3.89 16.58 5.77
CA GLN A 195 2.65 16.02 5.20
C GLN A 195 2.87 15.60 3.75
N PHE A 196 3.61 16.41 2.98
CA PHE A 196 4.00 16.04 1.61
C PHE A 196 4.80 14.74 1.60
N PHE A 197 5.88 14.72 2.40
CA PHE A 197 6.76 13.56 2.43
C PHE A 197 6.01 12.32 2.89
N TYR A 198 5.13 12.41 3.90
CA TYR A 198 4.28 11.30 4.33
C TYR A 198 3.50 10.71 3.15
N MET A 199 2.80 11.54 2.37
CA MET A 199 1.99 11.03 1.24
C MET A 199 2.84 10.40 0.14
N VAL A 200 3.98 11.01 -0.19
CA VAL A 200 4.92 10.45 -1.19
C VAL A 200 5.53 9.15 -0.68
N PHE A 201 5.92 9.12 0.59
CA PHE A 201 6.47 7.94 1.25
C PHE A 201 5.47 6.79 1.27
N LYS A 202 4.18 7.06 1.55
CA LYS A 202 3.11 6.05 1.44
C LYS A 202 2.98 5.47 0.03
N ILE A 203 3.14 6.27 -1.02
CA ILE A 203 3.15 5.77 -2.41
C ILE A 203 4.41 4.90 -2.66
N ILE A 204 5.58 5.34 -2.19
CA ILE A 204 6.84 4.58 -2.27
C ILE A 204 6.69 3.21 -1.58
N GLU A 205 6.10 3.22 -0.39
CA GLU A 205 5.83 2.03 0.42
C GLU A 205 4.87 1.07 -0.28
N PHE A 206 3.75 1.58 -0.81
CA PHE A 206 2.75 0.78 -1.54
C PHE A 206 3.36 0.02 -2.74
N PHE A 207 4.30 0.65 -3.46
CA PHE A 207 4.99 0.01 -4.59
C PHE A 207 6.26 -0.75 -4.20
N GLY A 208 6.69 -0.68 -2.94
CA GLY A 208 7.90 -1.37 -2.45
C GLY A 208 9.19 -0.87 -3.09
N ILE A 209 9.28 0.44 -3.39
CA ILE A 209 10.40 1.02 -4.14
C ILE A 209 11.35 1.86 -3.27
N HIS A 210 11.45 1.55 -1.97
CA HIS A 210 12.28 2.26 -0.99
C HIS A 210 13.74 2.39 -1.43
N SER A 211 14.31 1.36 -2.07
CA SER A 211 15.70 1.31 -2.53
C SER A 211 16.06 2.39 -3.59
N LEU A 212 15.07 3.05 -4.18
CA LEU A 212 15.26 4.10 -5.17
C LEU A 212 15.47 5.50 -4.57
N PHE A 213 15.36 5.65 -3.24
CA PHE A 213 15.36 6.95 -2.57
C PHE A 213 16.33 6.97 -1.39
N ASP A 214 17.02 8.09 -1.21
CA ASP A 214 17.78 8.41 -0.01
C ASP A 214 16.90 9.13 1.03
N PHE A 215 16.65 8.45 2.15
CA PHE A 215 15.86 8.98 3.25
C PHE A 215 16.67 9.69 4.33
N THR A 216 17.99 9.84 4.16
CA THR A 216 18.88 10.39 5.19
C THR A 216 18.45 11.79 5.65
N HIS A 217 18.05 12.65 4.71
CA HIS A 217 17.62 14.02 5.00
C HIS A 217 16.35 14.05 5.88
N ILE A 218 15.33 13.27 5.55
CA ILE A 218 14.11 13.24 6.35
C ILE A 218 14.34 12.58 7.71
N LYS A 219 15.15 11.52 7.79
CA LYS A 219 15.51 10.87 9.07
C LYS A 219 16.17 11.89 10.02
N LYS A 220 17.11 12.68 9.48
CA LYS A 220 17.77 13.76 10.23
C LYS A 220 16.80 14.86 10.64
N TYR A 221 15.85 15.24 9.77
CA TYR A 221 14.83 16.23 10.08
C TYR A 221 13.94 15.77 11.24
N ILE A 222 13.39 14.55 11.16
CA ILE A 222 12.55 13.96 12.22
C ILE A 222 13.29 13.94 13.56
N LYS A 223 14.53 13.46 13.57
CA LYS A 223 15.33 13.33 14.79
C LYS A 223 15.63 14.66 15.46
N ASN A 224 15.98 15.69 14.68
CA ASN A 224 16.52 16.93 15.23
C ASN A 224 15.48 18.03 15.44
N ASN A 225 14.24 17.85 14.98
CA ASN A 225 13.22 18.92 14.96
C ASN A 225 11.87 18.42 15.52
N SER A 226 11.88 17.55 16.55
CA SER A 226 10.67 17.02 17.18
C SER A 226 9.68 18.09 17.62
N SER A 227 10.18 19.20 18.16
CA SER A 227 9.36 20.36 18.53
C SER A 227 8.65 21.05 17.36
N GLU A 228 9.12 20.88 16.12
CA GLU A 228 8.47 21.47 14.95
C GLU A 228 7.32 20.61 14.40
N TRP A 229 7.39 19.29 14.60
CA TRP A 229 6.40 18.36 14.05
C TRP A 229 5.46 17.74 15.08
N LEU A 230 5.77 17.82 16.37
CA LEU A 230 4.82 17.53 17.46
C LEU A 230 3.89 18.72 17.67
N ASP A 231 3.08 18.99 16.65
CA ASP A 231 2.09 20.05 16.64
C ASP A 231 0.83 19.57 15.92
N THR A 232 -0.27 20.29 16.10
CA THR A 232 -1.52 20.07 15.35
C THR A 232 -1.71 21.15 14.31
N VAL A 233 -2.35 20.78 13.19
CA VAL A 233 -2.72 21.78 12.17
C VAL A 233 -4.18 22.21 12.31
N PRO A 234 -4.53 23.50 12.04
CA PRO A 234 -5.93 23.96 12.17
C PRO A 234 -6.95 23.26 11.27
N LEU A 235 -6.53 22.63 10.17
CA LEU A 235 -7.40 22.01 9.15
C LEU A 235 -7.06 20.53 8.93
N VAL A 236 -7.09 19.74 10.01
CA VAL A 236 -6.85 18.29 9.95
C VAL A 236 -7.93 17.61 9.10
N SER A 237 -7.49 16.86 8.09
CA SER A 237 -8.38 16.05 7.27
C SER A 237 -7.80 14.66 7.00
N LEU A 238 -8.64 13.73 6.55
CA LEU A 238 -8.12 12.46 6.04
C LEU A 238 -7.28 12.69 4.78
N LYS A 239 -7.58 13.75 4.02
CA LYS A 239 -6.79 14.21 2.88
C LYS A 239 -5.40 14.71 3.26
N ASN A 240 -5.32 15.52 4.33
CA ASN A 240 -4.11 16.15 4.85
C ASN A 240 -3.92 15.71 6.31
N PRO A 241 -3.16 14.63 6.55
CA PRO A 241 -2.99 14.05 7.88
C PRO A 241 -2.35 15.00 8.87
N ASP A 242 -2.62 14.81 10.15
CA ASP A 242 -2.06 15.68 11.18
C ASP A 242 -0.53 15.58 11.25
N LEU A 243 0.11 16.66 11.70
CA LEU A 243 1.57 16.79 11.61
C LEU A 243 2.28 15.80 12.53
N TYR A 244 1.86 15.71 13.79
CA TYR A 244 2.40 14.76 14.76
C TYR A 244 2.25 13.32 14.28
N TYR A 245 1.11 12.99 13.64
CA TYR A 245 0.87 11.66 13.07
C TYR A 245 1.86 11.38 11.93
N CYS A 246 2.08 12.32 11.02
CA CYS A 246 3.07 12.16 9.96
C CYS A 246 4.47 11.89 10.53
N GLY A 247 4.89 12.68 11.53
CA GLY A 247 6.21 12.56 12.16
C GLY A 247 6.42 11.21 12.83
N VAL A 248 5.48 10.78 13.68
CA VAL A 248 5.53 9.47 14.34
C VAL A 248 5.49 8.35 13.30
N TYR A 249 4.58 8.41 12.31
CA TYR A 249 4.50 7.40 11.26
C TYR A 249 5.83 7.22 10.53
N ILE A 250 6.41 8.32 10.05
CA ILE A 250 7.68 8.30 9.29
C ILE A 250 8.82 7.81 10.19
N SER A 251 8.88 8.26 11.45
CA SER A 251 9.92 7.82 12.40
C SER A 251 9.93 6.31 12.57
N ARG A 252 8.75 5.68 12.72
CA ARG A 252 8.61 4.24 12.90
C ARG A 252 8.96 3.46 11.62
N HIS A 253 8.45 3.88 10.47
CA HIS A 253 8.65 3.15 9.20
C HIS A 253 10.05 3.35 8.59
N LEU A 254 10.75 4.42 8.98
CA LEU A 254 12.15 4.64 8.60
C LEU A 254 13.15 4.25 9.70
N GLU A 255 12.68 3.67 10.81
CA GLU A 255 13.51 3.24 11.95
C GLU A 255 14.42 4.37 12.45
N VAL A 256 13.83 5.55 12.66
CA VAL A 256 14.55 6.69 13.23
C VAL A 256 14.65 6.49 14.73
N GLU A 257 15.88 6.32 15.23
CA GLU A 257 16.16 6.28 16.67
C GLU A 257 15.88 7.66 17.30
N LEU A 258 14.72 7.78 17.92
CA LEU A 258 14.33 8.91 18.76
C LEU A 258 14.92 8.75 20.16
N GLU A 259 15.27 9.88 20.79
CA GLU A 259 15.72 9.89 22.18
C GLU A 259 14.56 9.56 23.12
N GLU A 260 14.85 8.91 24.25
CA GLU A 260 13.84 8.51 25.25
C GLU A 260 12.98 9.71 25.70
N GLU A 261 13.60 10.88 25.89
CA GLU A 261 12.91 12.13 26.20
C GLU A 261 11.89 12.54 25.13
N THR A 262 12.18 12.29 23.85
CA THR A 262 11.25 12.59 22.75
C THR A 262 10.07 11.61 22.72
N GLU A 263 10.32 10.33 23.01
CA GLU A 263 9.27 9.30 23.11
C GLU A 263 8.29 9.61 24.25
N ASP A 264 8.80 10.01 25.41
CA ASP A 264 7.97 10.44 26.53
C ASP A 264 7.21 11.73 26.20
N PHE A 265 7.86 12.67 25.51
CA PHE A 265 7.22 13.91 25.08
C PHE A 265 6.09 13.65 24.06
N ILE A 266 6.23 12.67 23.16
CA ILE A 266 5.13 12.24 22.27
C ILE A 266 3.92 11.80 23.09
N LYS A 267 4.12 10.95 24.12
CA LYS A 267 3.03 10.45 24.95
C LYS A 267 2.35 11.57 25.73
N TYR A 268 3.13 12.49 26.31
CA TYR A 268 2.62 13.67 26.99
C TYR A 268 1.77 14.53 26.04
N PHE A 269 2.29 14.83 24.85
CA PHE A 269 1.56 15.58 23.82
C PHE A 269 0.23 14.89 23.46
N LEU A 270 0.23 13.57 23.30
CA LEU A 270 -1.00 12.82 23.01
C LEU A 270 -2.03 12.91 24.13
N LEU A 271 -1.61 12.94 25.40
CA LEU A 271 -2.52 13.14 26.53
C LEU A 271 -3.14 14.54 26.54
N ASP A 272 -2.37 15.57 26.18
CA ASP A 272 -2.91 16.92 26.00
C ASP A 272 -3.97 16.95 24.87
N ILE A 273 -3.69 16.30 23.74
CA ILE A 273 -4.66 16.14 22.64
C ILE A 273 -5.91 15.39 23.09
N TYR A 274 -5.75 14.36 23.92
CA TYR A 274 -6.88 13.64 24.49
C TYR A 274 -7.78 14.59 25.30
N ASP A 275 -7.18 15.38 26.20
CA ASP A 275 -7.90 16.32 27.07
C ASP A 275 -8.62 17.40 26.25
N GLU A 276 -7.96 17.97 25.24
CA GLU A 276 -8.58 18.91 24.30
C GLU A 276 -9.83 18.31 23.62
N ASN A 277 -9.75 17.07 23.12
CA ASN A 277 -10.86 16.45 22.42
C ASN A 277 -12.07 16.18 23.33
N ILE A 278 -11.86 15.85 24.61
CA ILE A 278 -12.97 15.58 25.53
C ILE A 278 -13.59 16.86 26.11
N ASP A 279 -12.82 17.94 26.19
CA ASP A 279 -13.25 19.24 26.73
C ASP A 279 -13.94 20.10 25.67
N GLU A 280 -13.45 20.11 24.42
CA GLU A 280 -14.00 20.92 23.34
C GLU A 280 -15.29 20.36 22.73
N PHE A 281 -15.47 19.02 22.73
CA PHE A 281 -16.52 18.36 21.96
C PHE A 281 -17.52 17.57 22.81
N GLU A 282 -18.81 17.71 22.50
CA GLU A 282 -19.88 16.92 23.12
C GLU A 282 -19.94 15.49 22.59
N ALA A 283 -19.51 15.27 21.34
CA ALA A 283 -19.38 13.97 20.70
C ALA A 283 -18.03 13.87 19.95
N PRO A 284 -16.91 13.65 20.66
CA PRO A 284 -15.56 13.79 20.09
C PRO A 284 -15.34 12.98 18.81
N ILE A 285 -15.74 11.70 18.79
CA ILE A 285 -15.59 10.86 17.59
C ILE A 285 -16.40 11.33 16.39
N ILE A 286 -17.49 12.06 16.59
CA ILE A 286 -18.32 12.57 15.49
C ILE A 286 -17.86 13.95 15.06
N GLU A 287 -17.71 14.88 16.01
CA GLU A 287 -17.40 16.29 15.76
C GLU A 287 -15.94 16.51 15.36
N ALA A 288 -15.03 15.75 15.97
CA ALA A 288 -13.59 15.82 15.74
C ALA A 288 -13.04 14.53 15.11
N THR A 289 -13.84 13.88 14.25
CA THR A 289 -13.53 12.55 13.65
C THR A 289 -12.08 12.42 13.20
N ASN A 290 -11.55 13.41 12.48
CA ASN A 290 -10.19 13.38 11.92
C ASN A 290 -9.12 13.48 13.02
N LYS A 291 -9.28 14.40 13.97
CA LYS A 291 -8.36 14.56 15.11
C LYS A 291 -8.31 13.28 15.94
N VAL A 292 -9.47 12.76 16.31
CA VAL A 292 -9.58 11.53 17.11
C VAL A 292 -9.02 10.31 16.35
N TYR A 293 -9.22 10.24 15.03
CA TYR A 293 -8.63 9.18 14.22
C TYR A 293 -7.10 9.20 14.26
N TYR A 294 -6.47 10.34 14.03
CA TYR A 294 -5.00 10.45 14.10
C TYR A 294 -4.48 10.26 15.52
N PHE A 295 -5.20 10.73 16.53
CA PHE A 295 -4.86 10.51 17.93
C PHE A 295 -4.79 9.00 18.25
N PHE A 296 -5.82 8.22 17.89
CA PHE A 296 -5.81 6.77 18.10
C PHE A 296 -4.66 6.10 17.32
N ARG A 297 -4.48 6.47 16.05
CA ARG A 297 -3.44 5.88 15.20
C ARG A 297 -2.04 6.13 15.75
N THR A 298 -1.76 7.34 16.22
CA THR A 298 -0.47 7.69 16.83
C THR A 298 -0.32 7.03 18.20
N SER A 299 -1.35 7.02 19.03
CA SER A 299 -1.33 6.36 20.35
C SER A 299 -0.93 4.89 20.23
N TRP A 300 -1.48 4.18 19.24
CA TRP A 300 -1.10 2.79 18.97
C TRP A 300 0.33 2.62 18.44
N MET A 301 0.88 3.60 17.72
CA MET A 301 2.27 3.57 17.23
C MET A 301 3.30 3.96 18.30
N SER A 302 2.83 4.59 19.38
CA SER A 302 3.64 5.06 20.50
C SER A 302 3.44 4.23 21.76
N ASP A 303 2.75 3.08 21.64
CA ASP A 303 2.43 2.20 22.77
C ASP A 303 1.76 2.94 23.94
N LEU A 304 0.92 3.94 23.64
CA LEU A 304 0.10 4.63 24.61
C LEU A 304 -1.21 3.87 24.81
N GLU A 305 -1.33 3.21 25.95
CA GLU A 305 -2.55 2.51 26.34
C GLU A 305 -3.55 3.45 26.98
N LEU A 306 -4.78 3.48 26.45
CA LEU A 306 -5.89 4.23 27.03
C LEU A 306 -6.74 3.32 27.90
N SER A 307 -7.13 3.82 29.07
CA SER A 307 -8.08 3.12 29.94
C SER A 307 -9.47 3.02 29.30
N GLU A 308 -10.25 2.02 29.70
CA GLU A 308 -11.65 1.88 29.24
C GLU A 308 -12.49 3.14 29.52
N GLY A 309 -12.20 3.85 30.62
CA GLY A 309 -12.83 5.12 30.95
C GLY A 309 -12.52 6.21 29.93
N GLN A 310 -11.25 6.37 29.56
CA GLN A 310 -10.83 7.33 28.55
C GLN A 310 -11.43 7.02 27.17
N ILE A 311 -11.43 5.74 26.78
CA ILE A 311 -12.08 5.29 25.54
C ILE A 311 -13.58 5.64 25.56
N LYS A 312 -14.26 5.44 26.69
CA LYS A 312 -15.68 5.76 26.83
C LYS A 312 -15.96 7.25 26.68
N GLU A 313 -15.10 8.13 27.20
CA GLU A 313 -15.24 9.58 27.04
C GLU A 313 -15.08 10.01 25.58
N LEU A 314 -14.14 9.45 24.82
CA LEU A 314 -14.03 9.71 23.38
C LEU A 314 -15.23 9.21 22.59
N LEU A 315 -15.86 8.12 23.04
CA LEU A 315 -17.06 7.51 22.46
C LEU A 315 -18.37 8.19 22.88
N LYS A 316 -18.34 9.17 23.80
CA LYS A 316 -19.55 9.87 24.22
C LYS A 316 -20.19 10.56 23.02
N GLY A 317 -21.52 10.63 23.02
CA GLY A 317 -22.23 11.29 21.93
C GLY A 317 -23.75 11.13 22.00
N SER A 318 -24.44 12.27 21.96
CA SER A 318 -25.89 12.36 21.96
C SER A 318 -26.49 11.77 20.66
N PRO A 319 -27.69 11.14 20.71
CA PRO A 319 -28.40 10.65 19.52
C PRO A 319 -28.57 11.71 18.41
N ARG A 320 -28.57 13.01 18.75
CA ARG A 320 -28.72 14.12 17.78
C ARG A 320 -27.66 14.10 16.68
N PHE A 321 -26.46 13.63 16.98
CA PHE A 321 -25.33 13.56 16.04
C PHE A 321 -25.47 12.43 15.00
N PHE A 322 -26.40 11.51 15.20
CA PHE A 322 -26.66 10.37 14.31
C PHE A 322 -27.94 10.53 13.48
N ASN A 323 -28.55 11.73 13.50
CA ASN A 323 -29.70 12.01 12.64
C ASN A 323 -29.25 12.25 11.18
N GLU A 324 -30.17 12.06 10.24
CA GLU A 324 -29.85 12.20 8.81
C GLU A 324 -29.30 13.60 8.46
N THR A 325 -29.83 14.65 9.08
CA THR A 325 -29.44 16.03 8.80
C THR A 325 -27.98 16.30 9.17
N TYR A 326 -27.53 15.80 10.32
CA TYR A 326 -26.15 15.98 10.79
C TYR A 326 -25.19 15.13 9.95
N LEU A 327 -25.51 13.84 9.77
CA LEU A 327 -24.65 12.92 8.99
C LEU A 327 -24.50 13.36 7.53
N ARG A 328 -25.50 14.02 6.95
CA ARG A 328 -25.42 14.61 5.60
C ARG A 328 -24.28 15.62 5.47
N ASN A 329 -23.93 16.32 6.54
CA ASN A 329 -22.91 17.36 6.54
C ASN A 329 -21.49 16.81 6.75
N LEU A 330 -21.35 15.55 7.18
CA LEU A 330 -20.05 14.91 7.33
C LEU A 330 -19.55 14.35 6.00
N GLU A 331 -18.23 14.31 5.84
CA GLU A 331 -17.58 13.65 4.71
C GLU A 331 -17.82 12.13 4.73
N THR A 332 -17.88 11.52 3.57
CA THR A 332 -18.08 10.07 3.46
C THR A 332 -16.93 9.30 4.10
N SER A 333 -15.70 9.80 3.98
CA SER A 333 -14.53 9.22 4.63
C SER A 333 -14.64 9.31 6.16
N GLN A 334 -15.12 10.43 6.71
CA GLN A 334 -15.40 10.58 8.15
C GLN A 334 -16.47 9.59 8.63
N LEU A 335 -17.60 9.49 7.91
CA LEU A 335 -18.66 8.52 8.22
C LEU A 335 -18.10 7.10 8.32
N VAL A 336 -17.22 6.72 7.39
CA VAL A 336 -16.56 5.42 7.42
C VAL A 336 -15.57 5.29 8.57
N VAL A 337 -14.76 6.33 8.83
CA VAL A 337 -13.76 6.31 9.91
C VAL A 337 -14.40 6.15 11.28
N ILE A 338 -15.56 6.78 11.52
CA ILE A 338 -16.36 6.55 12.74
C ILE A 338 -16.65 5.05 12.93
N LEU A 339 -17.16 4.38 11.88
CA LEU A 339 -17.47 2.96 11.94
C LEU A 339 -16.21 2.10 12.10
N LYS A 340 -15.10 2.48 11.46
CA LYS A 340 -13.80 1.80 11.62
C LYS A 340 -13.28 1.90 13.05
N ILE A 341 -13.34 3.08 13.68
CA ILE A 341 -12.93 3.28 15.08
C ILE A 341 -13.75 2.36 15.99
N TYR A 342 -15.07 2.32 15.84
CA TYR A 342 -15.92 1.41 16.62
C TYR A 342 -15.54 -0.07 16.43
N LYS A 343 -15.18 -0.46 15.20
CA LYS A 343 -14.77 -1.84 14.91
C LYS A 343 -13.42 -2.16 15.54
N SER A 344 -12.43 -1.29 15.38
CA SER A 344 -11.08 -1.47 15.93
C SER A 344 -11.07 -1.52 17.46
N LEU A 345 -11.95 -0.76 18.12
CA LEU A 345 -12.10 -0.79 19.58
C LEU A 345 -12.97 -1.96 20.09
N GLY A 346 -13.50 -2.81 19.20
CA GLY A 346 -14.36 -3.94 19.58
C GLY A 346 -15.72 -3.54 20.17
N VAL A 347 -16.19 -2.32 19.90
CA VAL A 347 -17.45 -1.77 20.42
C VAL A 347 -18.54 -1.64 19.37
N TYR A 348 -18.25 -1.92 18.09
CA TYR A 348 -19.21 -1.80 16.99
C TYR A 348 -20.57 -2.44 17.28
N ASP A 349 -20.59 -3.69 17.77
CA ASP A 349 -21.82 -4.43 18.08
C ASP A 349 -22.50 -3.97 19.39
N LYS A 350 -21.85 -3.09 20.16
CA LYS A 350 -22.37 -2.48 21.40
C LYS A 350 -23.01 -1.11 21.15
N ILE A 351 -22.73 -0.49 20.00
CA ILE A 351 -23.38 0.77 19.60
C ILE A 351 -24.82 0.47 19.19
N ASP A 352 -25.73 1.39 19.49
CA ASP A 352 -27.13 1.32 19.06
C ASP A 352 -27.21 1.01 17.55
N PRO A 353 -27.82 -0.14 17.16
CA PRO A 353 -27.90 -0.56 15.76
C PRO A 353 -28.53 0.49 14.84
N GLN A 354 -29.44 1.33 15.35
CA GLN A 354 -30.05 2.38 14.55
C GLN A 354 -29.03 3.47 14.16
N ARG A 355 -28.09 3.80 15.06
CA ARG A 355 -27.03 4.77 14.78
C ARG A 355 -26.10 4.27 13.67
N ILE A 356 -25.69 3.00 13.78
CA ILE A 356 -24.85 2.34 12.76
C ILE A 356 -25.56 2.31 11.42
N ARG A 357 -26.84 1.90 11.39
CA ARG A 357 -27.64 1.88 10.17
C ARG A 357 -27.76 3.25 9.52
N ASN A 358 -27.97 4.32 10.30
CA ASN A 358 -28.08 5.68 9.75
C ASN A 358 -26.79 6.11 9.03
N ILE A 359 -25.62 5.80 9.59
CA ILE A 359 -24.32 6.08 8.96
C ILE A 359 -24.17 5.26 7.68
N GLU A 360 -24.44 3.94 7.74
CA GLU A 360 -24.34 3.06 6.58
C GLU A 360 -25.29 3.45 5.44
N GLU A 361 -26.52 3.86 5.76
CA GLU A 361 -27.48 4.33 4.77
C GLU A 361 -27.02 5.61 4.09
N GLU A 362 -26.45 6.55 4.85
CA GLU A 362 -25.90 7.78 4.27
C GLU A 362 -24.69 7.48 3.37
N ILE A 363 -23.80 6.55 3.76
CA ILE A 363 -22.72 6.07 2.87
C ILE A 363 -23.30 5.44 1.60
N LYS A 364 -24.29 4.55 1.71
CA LYS A 364 -24.92 3.87 0.55
C LYS A 364 -25.50 4.85 -0.45
N ARG A 365 -26.11 5.95 0.00
CA ARG A 365 -26.67 7.01 -0.85
C ARG A 365 -25.62 7.77 -1.67
N ARG A 366 -24.35 7.70 -1.29
CA ARG A 366 -23.23 8.40 -1.93
C ARG A 366 -22.42 7.54 -2.90
N ILE A 367 -22.75 6.25 -2.98
CA ILE A 367 -22.14 5.31 -3.94
C ILE A 367 -22.82 5.49 -5.30
N THR A 368 -22.02 5.76 -6.33
CA THR A 368 -22.49 5.91 -7.73
C THR A 368 -21.71 4.97 -8.66
N SER A 369 -22.19 4.85 -9.91
CA SER A 369 -21.49 4.08 -10.95
C SER A 369 -20.09 4.61 -11.29
N ASN A 370 -19.84 5.90 -11.05
CA ASN A 370 -18.58 6.56 -11.41
C ASN A 370 -17.57 6.58 -10.24
N GLY A 371 -18.01 6.14 -9.05
CA GLY A 371 -17.25 6.16 -7.81
C GLY A 371 -18.08 6.65 -6.64
N ILE A 372 -17.40 6.96 -5.54
CA ILE A 372 -18.02 7.35 -4.28
C ILE A 372 -17.83 8.85 -4.04
N LYS A 373 -18.92 9.56 -3.74
CA LYS A 373 -18.88 11.00 -3.48
C LYS A 373 -18.33 11.31 -2.08
N GLN A 374 -17.57 12.40 -1.95
CA GLN A 374 -17.10 12.89 -0.64
C GLN A 374 -18.25 13.43 0.21
N TYR A 375 -19.22 14.09 -0.43
CA TYR A 375 -20.45 14.60 0.21
C TYR A 375 -21.67 14.17 -0.62
N ARG A 376 -22.88 14.23 -0.05
CA ARG A 376 -24.13 13.83 -0.75
C ARG A 376 -24.28 14.49 -2.13
N ASP A 377 -24.01 15.78 -2.19
CA ASP A 377 -24.09 16.61 -3.40
C ASP A 377 -22.69 17.00 -3.93
N GLY A 378 -21.63 16.37 -3.41
CA GLY A 378 -20.24 16.66 -3.76
C GLY A 378 -19.70 15.84 -4.93
N PHE A 379 -18.42 16.08 -5.24
CA PHE A 379 -17.69 15.35 -6.26
C PHE A 379 -17.28 13.95 -5.78
N VAL A 380 -16.98 13.09 -6.75
CA VAL A 380 -16.38 11.79 -6.50
C VAL A 380 -14.92 11.96 -6.15
N SER A 381 -14.49 11.44 -5.00
CA SER A 381 -13.10 11.54 -4.51
C SER A 381 -12.45 10.15 -4.42
N SER A 382 -11.12 10.12 -4.46
CA SER A 382 -10.38 8.87 -4.29
C SER A 382 -10.30 8.47 -2.83
N GLU A 383 -10.24 9.46 -1.94
CA GLU A 383 -10.33 9.28 -0.49
C GLU A 383 -11.61 8.54 -0.08
N ALA A 384 -12.80 9.05 -0.44
CA ALA A 384 -14.06 8.38 -0.09
C ALA A 384 -14.15 6.97 -0.70
N THR A 385 -13.63 6.80 -1.92
CA THR A 385 -13.58 5.50 -2.57
C THR A 385 -12.75 4.51 -1.76
N PHE A 386 -11.52 4.88 -1.42
CA PHE A 386 -10.63 4.07 -0.59
C PHE A 386 -11.25 3.70 0.77
N TYR A 387 -11.78 4.68 1.51
CA TYR A 387 -12.33 4.43 2.83
C TYR A 387 -13.54 3.48 2.78
N VAL A 388 -14.50 3.71 1.88
CA VAL A 388 -15.67 2.84 1.76
C VAL A 388 -15.30 1.42 1.33
N LEU A 389 -14.38 1.26 0.36
CA LEU A 389 -13.93 -0.07 -0.07
C LEU A 389 -13.22 -0.83 1.06
N SER A 390 -12.35 -0.14 1.80
CA SER A 390 -11.66 -0.75 2.94
C SER A 390 -12.61 -1.12 4.07
N PHE A 391 -13.66 -0.34 4.31
CA PHE A 391 -14.71 -0.70 5.27
C PHE A 391 -15.57 -1.88 4.82
N ASP A 392 -15.97 -1.91 3.55
CA ASP A 392 -16.73 -3.04 3.01
C ASP A 392 -15.95 -4.34 3.06
N ARG A 393 -14.62 -4.30 2.86
CA ARG A 393 -13.75 -5.47 3.08
C ARG A 393 -13.80 -5.97 4.54
N LEU A 394 -13.96 -5.10 5.52
CA LEU A 394 -13.98 -5.45 6.94
C LEU A 394 -15.31 -6.06 7.41
N ILE A 395 -16.44 -5.54 6.93
CA ILE A 395 -17.77 -5.89 7.47
C ILE A 395 -18.70 -6.52 6.42
N LYS A 396 -18.42 -6.37 5.12
CA LYS A 396 -19.23 -6.86 3.99
C LYS A 396 -20.69 -6.40 4.04
N ALA A 397 -20.92 -5.20 4.58
CA ALA A 397 -22.27 -4.62 4.75
C ALA A 397 -22.78 -3.86 3.51
N LEU A 398 -21.91 -3.54 2.54
CA LEU A 398 -22.23 -2.63 1.44
C LEU A 398 -22.33 -3.37 0.10
N LYS A 399 -23.35 -4.23 -0.07
CA LYS A 399 -23.62 -4.98 -1.32
C LYS A 399 -23.65 -4.13 -2.60
N SER A 400 -23.86 -2.82 -2.51
CA SER A 400 -23.79 -1.88 -3.63
C SER A 400 -22.37 -1.69 -4.17
N VAL A 401 -21.34 -1.89 -3.35
CA VAL A 401 -19.93 -1.84 -3.75
C VAL A 401 -19.62 -2.92 -4.80
N GLU A 402 -20.08 -4.15 -4.57
CA GLU A 402 -19.86 -5.30 -5.46
C GLU A 402 -20.41 -5.09 -6.89
N LYS A 403 -21.37 -4.18 -7.06
CA LYS A 403 -22.04 -3.92 -8.35
C LYS A 403 -21.34 -2.86 -9.21
N ASN A 404 -20.32 -2.18 -8.68
CA ASN A 404 -19.70 -1.03 -9.35
C ASN A 404 -18.22 -1.32 -9.65
N ASN A 405 -17.76 -0.93 -10.85
CA ASN A 405 -16.35 -1.06 -11.24
C ASN A 405 -15.57 0.21 -10.90
N PHE A 406 -14.93 0.22 -9.73
CA PHE A 406 -14.11 1.35 -9.27
C PHE A 406 -12.69 1.38 -9.87
N ILE A 407 -12.20 0.24 -10.38
CA ILE A 407 -10.82 0.10 -10.89
C ILE A 407 -10.56 1.05 -12.05
N ASN A 408 -11.46 1.11 -13.03
CA ASN A 408 -11.29 1.99 -14.19
C ASN A 408 -11.25 3.48 -13.78
N SER A 409 -12.06 3.87 -12.79
CA SER A 409 -12.09 5.23 -12.25
C SER A 409 -10.78 5.56 -11.53
N ALA A 410 -10.26 4.64 -10.71
CA ALA A 410 -8.98 4.78 -10.03
C ALA A 410 -7.81 4.92 -11.02
N ILE A 411 -7.68 4.01 -12.00
CA ILE A 411 -6.64 4.09 -13.04
C ILE A 411 -6.71 5.44 -13.77
N SER A 412 -7.91 5.86 -14.18
CA SER A 412 -8.08 7.13 -14.90
C SER A 412 -7.63 8.33 -14.08
N ARG A 413 -7.87 8.35 -12.77
CA ARG A 413 -7.41 9.42 -11.87
C ARG A 413 -5.91 9.40 -11.68
N ILE A 414 -5.31 8.22 -11.51
CA ILE A 414 -3.84 8.08 -11.44
C ILE A 414 -3.20 8.69 -12.67
N TYR A 415 -3.63 8.30 -13.87
CA TYR A 415 -3.06 8.82 -15.12
C TYR A 415 -3.20 10.34 -15.21
N ARG A 416 -4.41 10.87 -14.98
CA ARG A 416 -4.66 12.31 -15.03
C ARG A 416 -3.83 13.08 -14.00
N ASN A 417 -3.74 12.58 -12.77
CA ASN A 417 -3.01 13.26 -11.71
C ASN A 417 -1.51 13.23 -11.99
N LEU A 418 -0.95 12.10 -12.44
CA LEU A 418 0.46 12.01 -12.83
C LEU A 418 0.85 12.96 -13.98
N GLU A 419 -0.07 13.24 -14.91
CA GLU A 419 0.19 14.17 -16.03
C GLU A 419 0.39 15.61 -15.59
N ILE A 420 -0.25 16.03 -14.50
CA ILE A 420 -0.21 17.41 -14.00
C ILE A 420 0.57 17.56 -12.68
N LEU A 421 1.02 16.45 -12.08
CA LEU A 421 1.82 16.46 -10.87
C LEU A 421 3.19 17.08 -11.14
N ASN A 422 3.49 18.16 -10.43
CA ASN A 422 4.81 18.75 -10.41
C ASN A 422 5.31 18.80 -8.97
N PHE A 423 6.49 18.20 -8.74
CA PHE A 423 7.20 18.27 -7.48
C PHE A 423 7.95 19.60 -7.46
N SER A 424 7.46 20.57 -6.69
CA SER A 424 8.06 21.90 -6.47
C SER A 424 7.56 22.51 -5.15
N GLU A 425 8.01 23.71 -4.80
CA GLU A 425 7.47 24.48 -3.67
C GLU A 425 5.95 24.72 -3.80
N GLU A 426 5.44 24.74 -5.03
CA GLU A 426 4.03 24.92 -5.37
C GLU A 426 3.29 23.58 -5.55
N THR A 427 3.83 22.47 -5.02
CA THR A 427 3.18 21.16 -5.18
C THR A 427 1.76 21.19 -4.61
N ASN A 428 0.80 20.76 -5.44
CA ASN A 428 -0.59 20.66 -5.01
C ASN A 428 -0.80 19.40 -4.16
N TYR A 429 -0.85 19.56 -2.84
CA TYR A 429 -1.12 18.49 -1.86
C TYR A 429 -2.38 17.70 -2.16
N ASP A 430 -3.43 18.37 -2.62
CA ASP A 430 -4.69 17.71 -2.92
C ASP A 430 -4.54 16.68 -4.04
N LEU A 431 -3.67 16.97 -4.99
CA LEU A 431 -3.40 16.10 -6.11
C LEU A 431 -2.57 14.89 -5.71
N VAL A 432 -1.59 15.10 -4.83
CA VAL A 432 -0.76 14.03 -4.25
C VAL A 432 -1.64 13.10 -3.40
N SER A 433 -2.53 13.67 -2.58
CA SER A 433 -3.48 12.93 -1.76
C SER A 433 -4.47 12.11 -2.62
N GLU A 434 -5.02 12.72 -3.69
CA GLU A 434 -5.88 12.00 -4.64
C GLU A 434 -5.13 10.88 -5.37
N LEU A 435 -3.86 11.09 -5.72
CA LEU A 435 -3.01 10.05 -6.31
C LEU A 435 -2.76 8.91 -5.31
N PHE A 436 -2.39 9.25 -4.07
CA PHE A 436 -2.17 8.29 -2.98
C PHE A 436 -3.39 7.39 -2.78
N TYR A 437 -4.57 7.98 -2.54
CA TYR A 437 -5.79 7.22 -2.31
C TYR A 437 -6.25 6.44 -3.55
N SER A 438 -5.95 6.93 -4.76
CA SER A 438 -6.21 6.16 -5.98
C SER A 438 -5.33 4.92 -6.07
N CYS A 439 -4.07 5.00 -5.63
CA CYS A 439 -3.16 3.84 -5.59
C CYS A 439 -3.61 2.81 -4.55
N GLU A 440 -3.92 3.26 -3.33
CA GLU A 440 -4.43 2.40 -2.24
C GLU A 440 -5.78 1.74 -2.56
N THR A 441 -6.54 2.30 -3.52
CA THR A 441 -7.79 1.72 -4.01
C THR A 441 -7.57 0.49 -4.91
N LEU A 442 -6.44 0.42 -5.63
CA LEU A 442 -6.10 -0.70 -6.52
C LEU A 442 -5.81 -1.97 -5.72
#